data_AF-A0A0C3PTF3-F1
#
_entry.id   AF-A0A0C3PTF3-F1
#
_cell.length_a   1.000
_cell.length_b   1.000
_cell.length_c   1.000
_cell.angle_alpha   90.00
_cell.angle_beta   90.00
_cell.angle_gamma   90.00
#
_symmetry.space_group_name_H-M   'P 1'
#
loop_
_entity.id
_entity.type
_entity.pdbx_description
1 polymer ?
#
loop_
_entity_poly.entity_id
_entity_poly.type
_entity_poly.pdbx_seq_one_letter_code
_entity_poly.pdbx_strand_id
1 'polypeptide(L)'
;MAKDDHALQVPTLNVDGSNWLYYKAQVEWAVSSKGLIGHLTSLDAKPEDPSAGKDASWKPTATEQKLVNEYPEKLWQWAKDDGYVKQVANDDLVILTDDLTDTKHEKAAEKACWQEEVEKKEQEHKAEHKAK
;
A
#
# COMPACT_ATOMS: atom_id res chain seq x y z
N MET A 1 -5.57 -26.00 -21.03
CA MET A 1 -5.12 -25.97 -19.62
C MET A 1 -4.24 -24.75 -19.44
N ALA A 2 -4.82 -23.55 -19.39
CA ALA A 2 -4.12 -22.39 -18.87
C ALA A 2 -4.31 -22.45 -17.35
N LYS A 3 -3.22 -22.64 -16.61
CA LYS A 3 -3.23 -22.40 -15.17
C LYS A 3 -3.26 -20.90 -15.05
N ASP A 4 -4.42 -20.35 -14.76
CA ASP A 4 -4.47 -18.98 -14.30
C ASP A 4 -3.74 -18.98 -12.96
N ASP A 5 -2.49 -18.51 -12.98
CA ASP A 5 -1.83 -17.98 -11.80
C ASP A 5 -2.70 -16.80 -11.34
N HIS A 6 -3.76 -17.10 -10.61
CA HIS A 6 -4.52 -16.15 -9.81
C HIS A 6 -3.61 -15.68 -8.69
N ALA A 7 -2.58 -14.91 -9.04
CA ALA A 7 -1.97 -13.98 -8.13
C ALA A 7 -3.12 -13.14 -7.59
N LEU A 8 -3.40 -13.33 -6.30
CA LEU A 8 -4.42 -12.65 -5.51
C LEU A 8 -4.15 -11.14 -5.57
N GLN A 9 -4.54 -10.50 -6.67
CA GLN A 9 -4.45 -9.06 -6.80
C GLN A 9 -5.50 -8.48 -5.86
N VAL A 10 -5.02 -7.94 -4.74
CA VAL A 10 -5.85 -7.09 -3.90
C VAL A 10 -6.26 -5.89 -4.77
N PRO A 11 -7.57 -5.62 -4.89
CA PRO A 11 -8.07 -4.53 -5.72
C PRO A 11 -7.75 -3.20 -5.06
N THR A 12 -7.20 -2.25 -5.83
CA THR A 12 -6.82 -0.95 -5.29
C THR A 12 -7.96 -0.20 -4.63
N LEU A 13 -7.74 0.29 -3.41
CA LEU A 13 -8.71 1.08 -2.67
C LEU A 13 -8.94 2.42 -3.38
N ASN A 14 -10.19 2.69 -3.77
CA ASN A 14 -10.53 3.95 -4.41
C ASN A 14 -10.34 5.12 -3.43
N VAL A 15 -9.96 6.28 -3.96
CA VAL A 15 -9.82 7.53 -3.18
C VAL A 15 -11.10 7.87 -2.40
N ASP A 16 -12.27 7.58 -2.99
CA ASP A 16 -13.59 7.85 -2.40
C ASP A 16 -14.03 6.78 -1.38
N GLY A 17 -13.26 5.70 -1.24
CA GLY A 17 -13.57 4.57 -0.36
C GLY A 17 -14.77 3.73 -0.79
N SER A 18 -15.32 3.94 -1.99
CA SER A 18 -16.54 3.26 -2.45
C SER A 18 -16.40 1.74 -2.53
N ASN A 19 -15.17 1.23 -2.69
CA ASN A 19 -14.88 -0.20 -2.72
C ASN A 19 -14.30 -0.75 -1.41
N TRP A 20 -14.36 -0.01 -0.30
CA TRP A 20 -13.77 -0.38 0.99
C TRP A 20 -14.12 -1.80 1.46
N LEU A 21 -15.40 -2.19 1.41
CA LEU A 21 -15.83 -3.52 1.84
C LEU A 21 -15.19 -4.64 1.02
N TYR A 22 -15.02 -4.41 -0.30
CA TYR A 22 -14.43 -5.38 -1.20
C TYR A 22 -12.91 -5.46 -1.03
N TYR A 23 -12.24 -4.31 -0.94
CA TYR A 23 -10.81 -4.22 -0.59
C TYR A 23 -10.51 -4.96 0.72
N LYS A 24 -11.26 -4.65 1.79
CA LYS A 24 -11.08 -5.27 3.09
C LYS A 24 -11.21 -6.80 3.03
N ALA A 25 -12.25 -7.30 2.35
CA ALA A 25 -12.46 -8.74 2.22
C ALA A 25 -11.31 -9.45 1.48
N GLN A 26 -10.75 -8.80 0.46
CA GLN A 26 -9.62 -9.34 -0.30
C GLN A 26 -8.32 -9.35 0.52
N VAL A 27 -8.04 -8.27 1.27
CA VAL A 27 -6.90 -8.23 2.20
C VAL A 27 -7.04 -9.34 3.26
N GLU A 28 -8.21 -9.45 3.89
CA GLU A 28 -8.48 -10.49 4.89
C GLU A 28 -8.30 -11.88 4.31
N TRP A 29 -8.78 -12.14 3.08
CA TRP A 29 -8.61 -13.43 2.42
C TRP A 29 -7.14 -13.71 2.08
N ALA A 30 -6.42 -12.76 1.47
CA ALA A 30 -5.02 -12.92 1.11
C ALA A 30 -4.16 -13.23 2.34
N VAL A 31 -4.35 -12.49 3.43
CA VAL A 31 -3.64 -12.70 4.70
C VAL A 31 -4.05 -14.02 5.36
N SER A 32 -5.34 -14.36 5.36
CA SER A 32 -5.84 -15.62 5.92
C SER A 32 -5.35 -16.85 5.15
N SER A 33 -5.18 -16.75 3.82
CA SER A 33 -4.66 -17.85 3.00
C SER A 33 -3.24 -18.29 3.39
N LYS A 34 -2.49 -17.38 4.02
CA LYS A 34 -1.15 -17.63 4.56
C LYS A 34 -1.13 -17.93 6.06
N GLY A 35 -2.29 -17.97 6.71
CA GLY A 35 -2.39 -18.18 8.16
C GLY A 35 -1.92 -16.98 8.99
N LEU A 36 -1.79 -15.79 8.40
CA LEU A 36 -1.24 -14.59 9.07
C LEU A 36 -2.32 -13.64 9.59
N ILE A 37 -3.57 -14.12 9.75
CA ILE A 37 -4.69 -13.28 10.19
C ILE A 37 -4.47 -12.71 11.60
N GLY A 38 -3.69 -13.39 12.44
CA GLY A 38 -3.32 -12.90 13.75
C GLY A 38 -2.41 -11.67 13.69
N HIS A 39 -1.54 -11.54 12.69
CA HIS A 39 -0.76 -10.32 12.46
C HIS A 39 -1.67 -9.14 12.06
N LEU A 40 -2.67 -9.36 11.20
CA LEU A 40 -3.61 -8.30 10.80
C LEU A 40 -4.51 -7.83 11.95
N THR A 41 -4.93 -8.75 12.81
CA THR A 41 -5.78 -8.47 13.98
C THR A 41 -4.99 -8.10 15.24
N SER A 42 -3.64 -8.04 15.14
CA SER A 42 -2.73 -7.84 16.28
C SER A 42 -2.81 -8.90 17.39
N LEU A 43 -3.36 -10.09 17.09
CA LEU A 43 -3.35 -11.24 17.98
C LEU A 43 -1.96 -11.91 18.04
N ASP A 44 -1.23 -11.92 16.92
CA ASP A 44 0.15 -12.39 16.87
C ASP A 44 1.08 -11.27 17.32
N ALA A 45 1.19 -11.13 18.64
CA ALA A 45 2.03 -10.11 19.25
C ALA A 45 3.50 -10.32 18.92
N LYS A 46 4.23 -9.21 18.83
CA LYS A 46 5.68 -9.23 18.69
C LYS A 46 6.31 -10.06 19.82
N PRO A 47 7.22 -11.00 19.50
CA PRO A 47 7.93 -11.76 20.52
C PRO A 47 8.63 -10.83 21.51
N GLU A 48 8.53 -11.16 22.79
CA GLU A 48 9.18 -10.41 23.86
C GLU A 48 10.58 -10.99 24.13
N ASP A 49 11.55 -10.10 24.40
CA ASP A 49 12.90 -10.50 24.73
C ASP A 49 12.88 -11.29 26.06
N PRO A 50 13.35 -12.55 26.09
CA PRO A 50 13.37 -13.35 27.31
C PRO A 50 14.24 -12.75 28.43
N SER A 51 15.16 -11.85 28.08
CA SER A 51 16.03 -11.11 29.02
C SER A 51 15.43 -9.78 29.46
N ALA A 52 14.24 -9.40 28.95
CA ALA A 52 13.59 -8.15 29.32
C ALA A 52 13.33 -8.09 30.84
N GLY A 53 13.72 -6.97 31.45
CA GLY A 53 13.58 -6.74 32.89
C GLY A 53 14.51 -7.58 33.78
N LYS A 54 15.46 -8.33 33.21
CA LYS A 54 16.48 -9.07 33.97
C LYS A 54 17.69 -8.20 34.23
N ASP A 55 18.28 -8.33 35.41
CA ASP A 55 19.53 -7.65 35.77
C ASP A 55 20.77 -8.47 35.34
N ALA A 56 21.95 -7.86 35.44
CA ALA A 56 23.22 -8.44 35.01
C ALA A 56 23.64 -9.72 35.77
N SER A 57 23.04 -10.01 36.92
CA SER A 57 23.29 -11.23 37.70
C SER A 57 22.43 -12.42 37.27
N TRP A 58 21.44 -12.20 36.40
CA TRP A 58 20.54 -13.25 35.94
C TRP A 58 21.30 -14.37 35.24
N LYS A 59 20.98 -15.60 35.65
CA LYS A 59 21.48 -16.83 35.04
C LYS A 59 20.27 -17.58 34.51
N PRO A 60 20.09 -17.68 33.18
CA PRO A 60 18.98 -18.41 32.62
C PRO A 60 19.08 -19.89 33.00
N THR A 61 17.95 -20.44 33.42
CA THR A 61 17.72 -21.88 33.53
C THR A 61 17.87 -22.53 32.14
N ALA A 62 18.12 -23.83 32.05
CA ALA A 62 18.24 -24.53 30.76
C ALA A 62 17.05 -24.25 29.80
N THR A 63 15.83 -24.14 30.33
CA THR A 63 14.63 -23.78 29.55
C THR A 63 14.65 -22.31 29.09
N GLU A 64 15.08 -21.38 29.94
CA GLU A 64 15.18 -19.95 29.59
C GLU A 64 16.29 -19.72 28.55
N GLN A 65 17.43 -20.41 28.69
CA GLN A 65 18.53 -20.31 27.73
C GLN A 65 18.11 -20.81 26.34
N LYS A 66 17.27 -21.84 26.28
CA LYS A 66 16.68 -22.30 25.02
C LYS A 66 15.81 -21.21 24.39
N LEU A 67 14.96 -20.54 25.17
CA LEU A 67 14.14 -19.43 24.69
C LEU A 67 14.99 -18.24 24.21
N VAL A 68 16.06 -17.89 24.95
CA VAL A 68 17.01 -16.84 24.56
C VAL A 68 17.66 -17.15 23.21
N ASN A 69 18.02 -18.42 22.98
CA ASN A 69 18.65 -18.83 21.72
C ASN A 69 17.65 -18.84 20.54
N GLU A 70 16.39 -19.21 20.77
CA GLU A 70 15.32 -19.23 19.74
C GLU A 70 14.73 -17.84 19.44
N TYR A 71 14.80 -16.91 20.39
CA TYR A 71 14.23 -15.57 20.28
C TYR A 71 14.59 -14.81 19.00
N PRO A 72 15.88 -14.69 18.59
CA PRO A 72 16.22 -13.93 17.39
C PRO A 72 15.57 -14.48 16.12
N GLU A 73 15.46 -15.81 15.99
CA GLU A 73 14.81 -16.46 14.84
C GLU A 73 13.30 -16.19 14.83
N LYS A 74 12.65 -16.32 16.00
CA LYS A 74 11.22 -16.01 16.16
C LYS A 74 10.92 -14.55 15.85
N LEU A 75 11.76 -13.63 16.34
CA LEU A 75 11.61 -12.21 16.10
C LEU A 75 11.77 -11.87 14.61
N TRP A 76 12.75 -12.47 13.94
CA TRP A 76 12.97 -12.26 12.52
C TRP A 76 11.83 -12.81 11.67
N GLN A 77 11.32 -14.00 12.00
CA GLN A 77 10.17 -14.58 11.31
C GLN A 77 8.93 -13.70 11.51
N TRP A 78 8.65 -13.29 12.75
CA TRP A 78 7.56 -12.37 13.05
C TRP A 78 7.68 -11.06 12.26
N ALA A 79 8.87 -10.48 12.17
CA ALA A 79 9.09 -9.23 11.43
C ALA A 79 8.86 -9.40 9.91
N LYS A 80 9.18 -10.57 9.35
CA LYS A 80 8.87 -10.89 7.96
C LYS A 80 7.37 -10.98 7.71
N ASP A 81 6.68 -11.70 8.58
CA ASP A 81 5.24 -11.93 8.45
C ASP A 81 4.47 -10.62 8.64
N ASP A 82 4.85 -9.80 9.62
CA ASP A 82 4.34 -8.44 9.82
C ASP A 82 4.62 -7.53 8.62
N GLY A 83 5.84 -7.59 8.07
CA GLY A 83 6.21 -6.85 6.86
C GLY A 83 5.37 -7.25 5.64
N TYR A 84 5.12 -8.55 5.46
CA TYR A 84 4.26 -9.06 4.39
C TYR A 84 2.81 -8.56 4.54
N VAL A 85 2.23 -8.64 5.74
CA VAL A 85 0.86 -8.16 5.99
C VAL A 85 0.76 -6.66 5.72
N LYS A 86 1.75 -5.88 6.15
CA LYS A 86 1.82 -4.44 5.86
C LYS A 86 1.96 -4.17 4.37
N GLN A 87 2.74 -4.96 3.64
CA GLN A 87 2.86 -4.82 2.19
C GLN A 87 1.52 -5.10 1.49
N VAL A 88 0.82 -6.18 1.86
CA VAL A 88 -0.52 -6.49 1.31
C VAL A 88 -1.52 -5.35 1.56
N ALA A 89 -1.37 -4.62 2.68
CA ALA A 89 -2.16 -3.44 2.95
C ALA A 89 -1.67 -2.16 2.23
N ASN A 90 -0.34 -2.00 2.04
CA ASN A 90 0.31 -0.79 1.53
C ASN A 90 0.57 -0.75 0.02
N ASP A 91 0.70 -1.88 -0.68
CA ASP A 91 0.95 -1.91 -2.14
C ASP A 91 -0.16 -1.17 -2.91
N ASP A 92 -1.29 -0.88 -2.27
CA ASP A 92 -2.38 -0.02 -2.79
C ASP A 92 -2.29 1.47 -2.44
N LEU A 93 -1.47 1.86 -1.46
CA LEU A 93 -1.32 3.25 -1.03
C LEU A 93 -0.29 4.02 -1.89
N VAL A 94 0.67 3.30 -2.48
CA VAL A 94 1.73 3.88 -3.32
C VAL A 94 1.17 4.39 -4.66
N ILE A 95 0.20 3.69 -5.27
CA ILE A 95 -0.42 4.11 -6.54
C ILE A 95 -1.22 5.41 -6.39
N LEU A 96 -1.84 5.62 -5.22
CA LEU A 96 -2.62 6.83 -4.93
C LEU A 96 -1.78 8.12 -4.85
N THR A 97 -0.45 8.01 -4.70
CA THR A 97 0.42 9.18 -4.51
C THR A 97 0.97 9.70 -5.83
N ASP A 98 1.27 8.83 -6.80
CA ASP A 98 1.80 9.23 -8.10
C ASP A 98 0.70 9.85 -9.00
N ASP A 99 -0.50 9.26 -9.05
CA ASP A 99 -1.61 9.76 -9.88
C ASP A 99 -2.13 11.15 -9.44
N LEU A 100 -1.92 11.54 -8.18
CA LEU A 100 -2.32 12.86 -7.66
C LEU A 100 -1.41 14.00 -8.19
N THR A 101 -0.19 13.66 -8.65
CA THR A 101 0.75 14.66 -9.17
C THR A 101 0.61 14.89 -10.68
N ASP A 102 0.13 13.90 -11.42
CA ASP A 102 -0.09 14.02 -12.89
C ASP A 102 -1.39 14.79 -13.24
N THR A 103 -2.43 14.67 -12.42
CA THR A 103 -3.74 15.31 -12.72
C THR A 103 -3.70 16.85 -12.74
N LYS A 104 -2.70 17.47 -12.11
CA LYS A 104 -2.55 18.94 -12.11
C LYS A 104 -1.94 19.48 -13.40
N HIS A 105 -1.04 18.73 -14.04
CA HIS A 105 -0.39 19.19 -15.28
C HIS A 105 -1.27 18.97 -16.51
N GLU A 106 -2.02 17.86 -16.57
CA GLU A 106 -2.91 17.56 -17.69
C GLU A 106 -4.06 18.58 -17.82
N LYS A 107 -4.70 18.96 -16.70
CA LYS A 107 -5.74 20.02 -16.71
C LYS A 107 -5.20 21.40 -17.12
N ALA A 108 -3.95 21.70 -16.83
CA ALA A 108 -3.34 22.97 -17.22
C ALA A 108 -3.05 23.02 -18.73
N ALA A 109 -2.58 21.90 -19.30
CA ALA A 109 -2.33 21.77 -20.73
C ALA A 109 -3.64 21.82 -21.55
N GLU A 110 -4.69 21.14 -21.08
CA GLU A 110 -5.97 21.12 -21.78
C GLU A 110 -6.63 22.52 -21.76
N LYS A 111 -6.57 23.23 -20.63
CA LYS A 111 -7.07 24.62 -20.53
C LYS A 111 -6.30 25.58 -21.44
N ALA A 112 -4.98 25.42 -21.57
CA ALA A 112 -4.16 26.24 -22.46
C ALA A 112 -4.53 26.02 -23.94
N CYS A 113 -4.77 24.77 -24.33
CA CYS A 113 -5.19 24.40 -25.69
C CYS A 113 -6.53 25.06 -26.09
N TRP A 114 -7.52 25.03 -25.20
CA TRP A 114 -8.80 25.70 -25.42
C TRP A 114 -8.67 27.23 -25.55
N GLN A 115 -7.78 27.84 -24.78
CA GLN A 115 -7.57 29.30 -24.83
C GLN A 115 -6.93 29.73 -26.15
N GLU A 116 -5.95 28.98 -26.65
CA GLU A 116 -5.29 29.26 -27.93
C GLU A 116 -6.25 29.08 -29.11
N GLU A 117 -7.10 28.04 -29.09
CA GLU A 117 -8.08 27.83 -30.15
C GLU A 117 -9.13 28.94 -30.20
N VAL A 118 -9.60 29.41 -29.04
CA VAL A 118 -10.53 30.54 -28.94
C VAL A 118 -9.89 31.83 -29.47
N GLU A 119 -8.63 32.11 -29.11
CA GLU A 119 -7.92 33.30 -29.59
C GLU A 119 -7.67 33.24 -31.10
N LYS A 120 -7.31 32.07 -31.64
CA LYS A 120 -7.13 31.85 -33.07
C LYS A 120 -8.42 32.09 -33.85
N LYS A 121 -9.57 31.61 -33.36
CA LYS A 121 -10.87 31.84 -34.01
C LYS A 121 -11.28 33.31 -33.98
N GLU A 122 -10.97 34.04 -32.91
CA GLU A 122 -11.24 35.49 -32.86
C GLU A 122 -10.38 36.27 -33.85
N GLN A 123 -9.10 35.91 -34.00
CA GLN A 123 -8.19 36.53 -34.97
C GLN A 123 -8.64 36.30 -36.41
N GLU A 124 -9.11 35.08 -36.73
CA GLU A 124 -9.63 34.72 -38.05
C GLU A 124 -10.88 35.54 -38.40
N HIS A 125 -11.85 35.61 -37.48
CA HIS A 125 -13.06 36.41 -37.67
C HIS A 125 -12.76 37.92 -37.83
N LYS A 126 -11.74 38.43 -37.14
CA LYS A 126 -11.29 39.83 -37.26
C LYS A 126 -10.56 40.10 -38.57
N ALA A 127 -9.88 39.11 -39.14
CA ALA A 127 -9.24 39.21 -40.45
C ALA A 127 -10.27 39.20 -41.58
N GLU A 128 -11.30 38.36 -41.50
CA GLU A 128 -12.40 38.31 -42.47
C GLU A 128 -13.21 39.61 -42.48
N HIS A 129 -13.47 40.21 -41.32
CA HIS A 129 -14.23 41.45 -41.22
C HIS A 129 -13.47 42.70 -41.70
N LYS A 130 -12.14 42.59 -41.91
CA LYS A 130 -11.30 43.64 -42.52
C LYS A 130 -11.08 43.48 -44.01
N ALA A 131 -11.44 42.33 -44.59
CA ALA A 131 -11.26 42.01 -46.00
C ALA A 131 -12.49 42.30 -46.87
N LYS A 132 -13.52 42.94 -46.30
CA LYS A 132 -14.78 43.31 -46.95
C LYS A 132 -15.02 44.81 -46.83
#